data_AF-A0A537TK95-F1
#
_entry.id   AF-A0A537TK95-F1
#
_cell.length_a   1.000
_cell.length_b   1.000
_cell.length_c   1.000
_cell.angle_alpha   90.00
_cell.angle_beta   90.00
_cell.angle_gamma   90.00
#
_symmetry.space_group_name_H-M   'P 1'
#
loop_
_entity.id
_entity.type
_entity.pdbx_description
1 polymer ?
#
loop_
_entity_poly.entity_id
_entity_poly.type
_entity_poly.pdbx_seq_one_letter_code
_entity_poly.pdbx_strand_id
1 'polypeptide(L)'
;MTLPGAWAVAALVPALGAWYVAYRELGSRLAAVGAALAVAVTVAYLPLQIDHAVKRADTYEELTRPQAERFPAHRVHPSPQVFDRLRARIPDHATYFLYVKDSTGELVSGGGFRHWTLGWLLPRVAVATPRQAGWIVSRFADPRTAGVPVGGVRTLAPNTFVARVRR
;
A
#
# COMPACT_ATOMS: atom_id res chain seq x y z
N MET A 1 17.75 -15.05 4.30
CA MET A 1 16.93 -16.25 4.02
C MET A 1 16.46 -16.82 5.34
N THR A 2 15.20 -16.58 5.73
CA THR A 2 14.60 -17.30 6.86
C THR A 2 14.33 -18.74 6.44
N LEU A 3 14.81 -19.71 7.21
CA LEU A 3 14.64 -21.12 6.92
C LEU A 3 13.14 -21.47 6.84
N PRO A 4 12.68 -22.16 5.78
CA PRO A 4 11.27 -22.58 5.63
C PRO A 4 10.72 -23.33 6.86
N GLY A 5 11.59 -23.92 7.68
CA GLY A 5 11.22 -24.56 8.95
C GLY A 5 10.63 -23.61 10.00
N ALA A 6 11.05 -22.34 10.07
CA ALA A 6 10.55 -21.42 11.11
C ALA A 6 9.05 -21.10 10.93
N TRP A 7 8.59 -21.00 9.69
CA TRP A 7 7.18 -20.76 9.37
C TRP A 7 6.32 -22.01 9.51
N ALA A 8 6.88 -23.19 9.23
CA ALA A 8 6.21 -24.46 9.50
C ALA A 8 5.93 -24.61 11.01
N VAL A 9 6.87 -24.21 11.87
CA VAL A 9 6.67 -24.19 13.33
C VAL A 9 5.66 -23.12 13.76
N ALA A 10 5.73 -21.92 13.19
CA ALA A 10 4.78 -20.84 13.48
C ALA A 10 3.33 -21.19 13.08
N ALA A 11 3.15 -22.04 12.06
CA ALA A 11 1.84 -22.51 11.61
C ALA A 11 1.15 -23.49 12.59
N LEU A 12 1.90 -24.11 13.51
CA LEU A 12 1.35 -25.10 14.46
C LEU A 12 0.35 -24.47 15.44
N VAL A 13 0.65 -23.27 15.94
CA VAL A 13 -0.19 -22.58 16.94
C VAL A 13 -1.61 -22.28 16.40
N PRO A 14 -1.77 -21.60 15.25
CA PRO A 14 -3.11 -21.37 14.70
C PRO A 14 -3.78 -22.67 14.21
N ALA A 15 -3.02 -23.65 13.72
CA ALA A 15 -3.58 -24.94 13.31
C ALA A 15 -4.16 -25.74 14.50
N LEU A 16 -3.46 -25.77 15.64
CA LEU A 16 -3.96 -26.39 16.87
C LEU A 16 -5.21 -25.66 17.39
N GLY A 17 -5.25 -24.33 17.30
CA GLY A 17 -6.44 -23.55 17.64
C GLY A 17 -7.64 -23.91 16.76
N ALA A 18 -7.44 -23.98 15.45
CA ALA A 18 -8.48 -24.37 14.49
C ALA A 18 -8.98 -25.80 14.73
N TRP A 19 -8.06 -26.74 15.00
CA TRP A 19 -8.40 -28.11 15.36
C TRP A 19 -9.26 -28.16 16.62
N TYR A 20 -8.87 -27.46 17.69
CA TYR A 20 -9.59 -27.45 18.96
C TYR A 20 -11.02 -26.90 18.81
N VAL A 21 -11.17 -25.78 18.10
CA VAL A 21 -12.48 -25.18 17.84
C VAL A 21 -13.36 -26.10 16.98
N ALA A 22 -12.83 -26.62 15.88
CA ALA A 22 -13.57 -27.52 15.00
C ALA A 22 -13.96 -28.83 15.69
N TYR A 23 -13.08 -29.39 16.53
CA TYR A 23 -13.39 -30.59 17.30
C TYR A 23 -14.51 -30.35 18.30
N ARG A 24 -14.50 -29.19 18.99
CA ARG A 24 -15.51 -28.83 19.98
C ARG A 24 -16.88 -28.55 19.36
N GLU A 25 -16.92 -27.85 18.23
CA GLU A 25 -18.19 -27.42 17.59
C GLU A 25 -18.81 -28.52 16.71
N LEU A 26 -17.99 -29.27 15.97
CA LEU A 26 -18.48 -30.25 14.99
C LEU A 26 -18.50 -31.68 15.53
N GLY A 27 -17.84 -31.95 16.65
CA GLY A 27 -17.71 -33.30 17.24
C GLY A 27 -16.94 -34.31 16.38
N SER A 28 -16.41 -33.91 15.22
CA SER A 28 -15.76 -34.79 14.24
C SER A 28 -14.26 -34.56 14.18
N ARG A 29 -13.49 -35.64 14.44
CA ARG A 29 -12.02 -35.62 14.36
C ARG A 29 -11.52 -35.38 12.93
N LEU A 30 -12.22 -35.93 11.94
CA LEU A 30 -11.84 -35.74 10.53
C LEU A 30 -12.01 -34.29 10.08
N ALA A 31 -13.13 -33.65 10.48
CA ALA A 31 -13.35 -32.24 10.19
C ALA A 31 -12.30 -31.35 10.89
N ALA A 32 -11.97 -31.67 12.14
CA ALA A 32 -10.96 -30.94 12.91
C ALA A 32 -9.55 -31.03 12.29
N VAL A 33 -9.14 -32.21 11.84
CA VAL A 33 -7.86 -32.40 11.13
C VAL A 33 -7.85 -31.63 9.81
N GLY A 34 -8.95 -31.68 9.05
CA GLY A 34 -9.08 -30.91 7.81
C GLY A 34 -8.93 -29.39 8.03
N ALA A 35 -9.57 -28.85 9.06
CA ALA A 35 -9.44 -27.44 9.44
C ALA A 35 -8.01 -27.07 9.85
N ALA A 36 -7.36 -27.90 10.67
CA ALA A 36 -5.97 -27.70 11.10
C ALA A 36 -5.02 -27.66 9.90
N LEU A 37 -5.16 -28.61 8.96
CA LEU A 37 -4.32 -28.68 7.76
C LEU A 37 -4.54 -27.47 6.85
N ALA A 38 -5.79 -27.05 6.63
CA ALA A 38 -6.09 -25.88 5.81
C ALA A 38 -5.45 -24.59 6.36
N VAL A 39 -5.53 -24.39 7.68
CA VAL A 39 -4.90 -23.25 8.37
C VAL A 39 -3.37 -23.36 8.31
N ALA A 40 -2.81 -24.54 8.58
CA ALA A 40 -1.37 -24.77 8.53
C ALA A 40 -0.78 -24.45 7.15
N VAL A 41 -1.43 -24.95 6.08
CA VAL A 41 -1.01 -24.69 4.69
C VAL A 41 -1.09 -23.21 4.36
N THR A 42 -2.16 -22.53 4.78
CA THR A 42 -2.35 -21.10 4.50
C THR A 42 -1.26 -20.25 5.17
N VAL A 43 -0.95 -20.52 6.44
CA VAL A 43 0.11 -19.81 7.18
C VAL A 43 1.49 -20.14 6.61
N ALA A 44 1.75 -21.40 6.25
CA ALA A 44 3.02 -21.81 5.66
C ALA A 44 3.25 -21.22 4.25
N TYR A 45 2.18 -20.93 3.50
CA TYR A 45 2.27 -20.31 2.16
C TYR A 45 2.37 -18.78 2.19
N LEU A 46 2.08 -18.16 3.33
CA LEU A 46 2.14 -16.71 3.53
C LEU A 46 3.51 -16.10 3.16
N PRO A 47 4.67 -16.68 3.55
CA PRO A 47 5.98 -16.11 3.25
C PRO A 47 6.28 -16.06 1.76
N LEU A 48 5.82 -17.06 0.99
CA LEU A 48 5.97 -17.06 -0.47
C LEU A 48 5.17 -15.94 -1.11
N GLN A 49 3.95 -15.67 -0.61
CA GLN A 49 3.14 -14.55 -1.07
C GLN A 49 3.80 -13.21 -0.72
N ILE A 50 4.39 -13.10 0.47
CA ILE A 50 5.13 -11.90 0.89
C ILE A 50 6.37 -11.71 0.00
N ASP A 51 7.17 -12.76 -0.22
CA ASP A 51 8.37 -12.69 -1.08
C ASP A 51 8.01 -12.33 -2.53
N HIS A 52 6.94 -12.90 -3.07
CA HIS A 52 6.44 -12.54 -4.40
C HIS A 52 5.91 -11.10 -4.46
N ALA A 53 5.35 -10.57 -3.37
CA ALA A 53 4.91 -9.18 -3.32
C ALA A 53 6.11 -8.23 -3.24
N VAL A 54 7.12 -8.56 -2.41
CA VAL A 54 8.36 -7.80 -2.25
C VAL A 54 9.17 -7.79 -3.55
N LYS A 55 9.44 -8.96 -4.13
CA LYS A 55 10.16 -9.06 -5.42
C LYS A 55 9.47 -8.32 -6.54
N ARG A 56 8.12 -8.36 -6.58
CA ARG A 56 7.37 -7.53 -7.53
C ARG A 56 7.64 -6.05 -7.27
N ALA A 57 7.54 -5.59 -6.03
CA ALA A 57 7.84 -4.20 -5.68
C ALA A 57 9.26 -3.78 -6.09
N ASP A 58 10.27 -4.62 -5.83
CA ASP A 58 11.68 -4.35 -6.18
C ASP A 58 11.92 -4.35 -7.70
N THR A 59 11.36 -5.32 -8.43
CA THR A 59 11.49 -5.39 -9.89
C THR A 59 10.89 -4.15 -10.59
N TYR A 60 9.89 -3.51 -9.97
CA TYR A 60 9.32 -2.25 -10.49
C TYR A 60 10.19 -1.02 -10.21
N GLU A 61 11.07 -1.07 -9.21
CA GLU A 61 11.99 0.04 -8.88
C GLU A 61 13.12 0.16 -9.92
N GLU A 62 13.49 -0.95 -10.56
CA GLU A 62 14.55 -1.02 -11.58
C GLU A 62 14.09 -0.71 -13.01
N LEU A 63 12.78 -0.52 -13.24
CA LEU A 63 12.28 -0.25 -14.59
C LEU A 63 12.69 1.15 -15.07
N THR A 64 13.44 1.19 -16.17
CA THR A 64 13.77 2.43 -16.88
C THR A 64 12.49 3.13 -17.38
N ARG A 65 12.52 4.47 -17.52
CA ARG A 65 11.37 5.29 -18.01
C ARG A 65 10.64 4.67 -19.23
N PRO A 66 11.34 4.17 -20.28
CA PRO A 66 10.68 3.58 -21.45
C PRO A 66 9.99 2.22 -21.19
N GLN A 67 10.38 1.50 -20.13
CA GLN A 67 9.75 0.24 -19.73
C GLN A 67 8.52 0.50 -18.86
N ALA A 68 8.60 1.50 -17.98
CA ALA A 68 7.45 1.95 -17.19
C ALA A 68 6.31 2.51 -18.06
N GLU A 69 6.61 3.07 -19.24
CA GLU A 69 5.61 3.51 -20.23
C GLU A 69 4.92 2.33 -20.95
N ARG A 70 5.58 1.17 -21.03
CA ARG A 70 5.05 -0.06 -21.66
C ARG A 70 4.14 -0.86 -20.74
N PHE A 71 4.33 -0.74 -19.43
CA PHE A 71 3.42 -1.31 -18.45
C PHE A 71 2.34 -0.29 -18.10
N PRO A 72 1.05 -0.66 -18.18
CA PRO A 72 0.03 0.32 -17.96
C PRO A 72 0.06 0.75 -16.49
N ALA A 73 0.10 2.06 -16.27
CA ALA A 73 0.61 2.72 -15.06
C ALA A 73 -0.09 2.33 -13.74
N HIS A 74 -1.21 1.61 -13.82
CA HIS A 74 -1.94 1.04 -12.70
C HIS A 74 -1.24 -0.14 -11.99
N ARG A 75 -0.19 -0.74 -12.58
CA ARG A 75 0.56 -1.86 -11.93
C ARG A 75 1.83 -1.47 -11.20
N VAL A 76 2.30 -0.23 -11.37
CA VAL A 76 3.52 0.22 -10.70
C VAL A 76 3.15 0.59 -9.26
N HIS A 77 3.51 -0.26 -8.30
CA HIS A 77 3.38 0.10 -6.90
C HIS A 77 4.40 1.19 -6.58
N PRO A 78 4.01 2.30 -5.92
CA PRO A 78 4.95 3.32 -5.52
C PRO A 78 5.99 2.70 -4.58
N SER A 79 7.28 2.88 -4.88
CA SER A 79 8.37 2.48 -3.98
C SER A 79 8.14 3.09 -2.58
N PRO A 80 8.39 2.35 -1.48
CA PRO A 80 8.24 2.85 -0.11
C PRO A 80 8.92 4.21 0.12
N GLN A 81 10.06 4.42 -0.55
CA GLN A 81 10.84 5.65 -0.48
C GLN A 81 10.06 6.90 -0.91
N VAL A 82 9.02 6.77 -1.74
CA VAL A 82 8.18 7.92 -2.11
C VAL A 82 7.42 8.44 -0.90
N PHE A 83 6.98 7.55 -0.01
CA PHE A 83 6.24 7.91 1.19
C PHE A 83 7.16 8.49 2.25
N ASP A 84 8.41 8.01 2.35
CA ASP A 84 9.43 8.64 3.21
C ASP A 84 9.75 10.06 2.74
N ARG A 85 9.89 10.27 1.42
CA ARG A 85 10.08 11.61 0.84
C ARG A 85 8.87 12.51 1.08
N LEU A 86 7.64 11.98 1.01
CA LEU A 86 6.43 12.74 1.36
C LEU A 86 6.45 13.15 2.83
N ARG A 87 6.76 12.21 3.74
CA ARG A 87 6.84 12.44 5.19
C ARG A 87 7.88 13.51 5.53
N ALA A 88 9.06 13.46 4.91
CA ALA A 88 10.11 14.46 5.11
C ALA A 88 9.72 15.88 4.63
N ARG A 89 8.71 16.01 3.75
CA ARG A 89 8.33 17.30 3.15
C ARG A 89 7.12 17.95 3.79
N ILE A 90 6.14 17.16 4.18
CA ILE A 90 4.91 17.65 4.81
C ILE A 90 5.17 17.72 6.32
N PRO A 91 5.00 18.85 7.01
CA PRO A 91 5.15 18.91 8.47
C PRO A 91 4.15 18.00 9.19
N ASP A 92 4.52 17.46 10.36
CA ASP A 92 3.71 16.47 11.09
C ASP A 92 2.28 16.92 11.41
N HIS A 93 2.06 18.21 11.67
CA HIS A 93 0.75 18.78 12.01
C HIS A 93 0.01 19.38 10.79
N ALA A 94 0.53 19.18 9.57
CA ALA A 94 -0.05 19.78 8.39
C ALA A 94 -1.26 18.96 7.88
N THR A 95 -2.18 19.67 7.21
CA THR A 95 -3.27 19.04 6.47
C THR A 95 -2.87 18.80 5.01
N TYR A 96 -3.31 17.69 4.44
CA TYR A 96 -3.07 17.36 3.04
C TYR A 96 -4.30 16.82 2.34
N PHE A 97 -4.42 17.06 1.04
CA PHE A 97 -5.44 16.48 0.18
C PHE A 97 -4.80 15.50 -0.81
N LEU A 98 -5.42 14.34 -0.99
CA LEU A 98 -4.99 13.32 -1.95
C LEU A 98 -5.71 13.52 -3.28
N TYR A 99 -4.95 13.85 -4.31
CA TYR A 99 -5.45 14.12 -5.64
C TYR A 99 -4.96 13.05 -6.63
N VAL A 100 -5.73 11.98 -6.77
CA VAL A 100 -5.31 10.80 -7.55
C VAL A 100 -6.20 10.66 -8.78
N LYS A 101 -5.58 10.65 -9.95
CA LYS A 101 -6.25 10.32 -11.21
C LYS A 101 -5.85 8.94 -11.69
N ASP A 102 -6.64 8.35 -12.57
CA ASP A 102 -6.26 7.14 -13.31
C ASP A 102 -5.58 7.49 -14.65
N SER A 103 -5.33 6.48 -15.49
CA SER A 103 -4.71 6.68 -16.81
C SER A 103 -5.59 7.42 -17.81
N THR A 104 -6.90 7.51 -17.58
CA THR A 104 -7.84 8.27 -18.42
C THR A 104 -7.92 9.75 -17.99
N GLY A 105 -7.32 10.08 -16.85
CA GLY A 105 -7.35 11.44 -16.28
C GLY A 105 -8.57 11.70 -15.40
N GLU A 106 -9.36 10.68 -15.10
CA GLU A 106 -10.51 10.78 -14.20
C GLU A 106 -10.08 10.69 -12.74
N LEU A 107 -10.77 11.44 -11.87
CA LEU A 107 -10.47 11.44 -10.44
C LEU A 107 -10.96 10.13 -9.82
N VAL A 108 -10.08 9.43 -9.11
CA VAL A 108 -10.39 8.14 -8.51
C VAL A 108 -10.08 8.12 -7.02
N SER A 109 -10.55 7.09 -6.33
CA SER A 109 -10.30 6.91 -4.89
C SER A 109 -8.81 6.79 -4.57
N GLY A 110 -7.98 6.35 -5.52
CA GLY A 110 -6.54 6.17 -5.37
C GLY A 110 -6.10 4.81 -4.82
N GLY A 111 -7.05 3.91 -4.50
CA GLY A 111 -6.81 2.51 -4.15
C GLY A 111 -5.66 2.31 -3.16
N GLY A 112 -4.70 1.45 -3.54
CA GLY A 112 -3.52 1.15 -2.71
C GLY A 112 -2.67 2.38 -2.41
N PHE A 113 -2.50 3.33 -3.36
CA PHE A 113 -1.71 4.54 -3.08
C PHE A 113 -2.34 5.35 -1.95
N ARG A 114 -3.65 5.58 -1.99
CA ARG A 114 -4.35 6.29 -0.91
C ARG A 114 -4.18 5.58 0.42
N HIS A 115 -4.37 4.25 0.45
CA HIS A 115 -4.21 3.46 1.67
C HIS A 115 -2.81 3.63 2.28
N TRP A 116 -1.76 3.46 1.46
CA TRP A 116 -0.38 3.62 1.92
C TRP A 116 -0.07 5.05 2.35
N THR A 117 -0.48 6.05 1.58
CA THR A 117 -0.25 7.45 1.95
C THR A 117 -0.92 7.82 3.27
N LEU A 118 -2.13 7.33 3.54
CA LEU A 118 -2.84 7.58 4.80
C LEU A 118 -2.09 7.00 6.01
N GLY A 119 -1.58 5.77 5.89
CA GLY A 119 -0.81 5.15 6.97
C GLY A 119 0.55 5.81 7.18
N TRP A 120 1.29 6.06 6.09
CA TRP A 120 2.68 6.53 6.17
C TRP A 120 2.83 7.99 6.61
N LEU A 121 1.79 8.81 6.39
CA LEU A 121 1.82 10.23 6.70
C LEU A 121 1.34 10.58 8.10
N LEU A 122 0.90 9.63 8.91
CA LEU A 122 0.63 9.89 10.32
C LEU A 122 1.83 10.62 10.98
N PRO A 123 1.58 11.68 11.78
CA PRO A 123 0.29 12.15 12.31
C PRO A 123 -0.44 13.22 11.46
N ARG A 124 -0.07 13.42 10.19
CA ARG A 124 -0.68 14.42 9.29
C ARG A 124 -2.15 14.09 9.03
N VAL A 125 -2.95 15.12 8.77
CA VAL A 125 -4.41 14.96 8.60
C VAL A 125 -4.80 15.04 7.13
N ALA A 126 -5.40 13.98 6.61
CA ALA A 126 -6.01 13.99 5.29
C ALA A 126 -7.36 14.73 5.33
N VAL A 127 -7.57 15.69 4.42
CA VAL A 127 -8.82 16.45 4.31
C VAL A 127 -9.63 16.02 3.10
N ALA A 128 -10.94 16.32 3.11
CA ALA A 128 -11.87 15.92 2.05
C ALA A 128 -11.83 16.84 0.83
N THR A 129 -11.37 18.09 0.99
CA THR A 129 -11.35 19.08 -0.10
C THR A 129 -10.00 19.76 -0.21
N PRO A 130 -9.57 20.16 -1.43
CA PRO A 130 -8.29 20.83 -1.63
C PRO A 130 -8.21 22.19 -0.92
N ARG A 131 -9.35 22.86 -0.67
CA ARG A 131 -9.43 24.15 0.03
C ARG A 131 -9.05 24.06 1.51
N GLN A 132 -9.26 22.90 2.15
CA GLN A 132 -8.92 22.67 3.55
C GLN A 132 -7.44 22.27 3.74
N ALA A 133 -6.74 21.98 2.64
CA ALA A 133 -5.38 21.44 2.69
C ALA A 133 -4.31 22.53 2.77
N GLY A 134 -3.24 22.27 3.50
CA GLY A 134 -1.98 23.00 3.37
C GLY A 134 -1.08 22.43 2.27
N TRP A 135 -1.32 21.18 1.87
CA TRP A 135 -0.52 20.44 0.89
C TRP A 135 -1.40 19.61 -0.05
N ILE A 136 -1.00 19.52 -1.32
CA ILE A 136 -1.58 18.60 -2.29
C ILE A 136 -0.57 17.48 -2.54
N VAL A 137 -0.99 16.24 -2.31
CA VAL A 137 -0.26 15.04 -2.71
C VAL A 137 -1.00 14.43 -3.88
N SER A 138 -0.37 14.38 -5.05
CA SER A 138 -1.04 13.91 -6.26
C SER A 138 -0.34 12.72 -6.89
N ARG A 139 -1.15 11.87 -7.55
CA ARG A 139 -0.68 10.76 -8.36
C ARG A 139 -1.41 10.75 -9.70
N PHE A 140 -0.65 10.64 -10.79
CA PHE A 140 -1.11 10.76 -12.18
C PHE A 140 -1.86 12.07 -12.48
N ALA A 141 -1.64 13.11 -11.67
CA ALA A 141 -2.33 14.38 -11.81
C ALA A 141 -1.38 15.54 -11.49
N ASP A 142 -1.39 16.60 -12.31
CA ASP A 142 -0.72 17.85 -11.95
C ASP A 142 -1.47 18.49 -10.76
N PRO A 143 -0.81 18.73 -9.61
CA PRO A 143 -1.45 19.32 -8.45
C PRO A 143 -2.00 20.73 -8.70
N ARG A 144 -1.56 21.45 -9.75
CA ARG A 144 -2.13 22.74 -10.15
C ARG A 144 -3.56 22.64 -10.65
N THR A 145 -3.96 21.46 -11.11
CA THR A 145 -5.34 21.21 -11.59
C THR A 145 -6.30 20.86 -10.46
N ALA A 146 -5.86 20.84 -9.20
CA ALA A 146 -6.69 20.50 -8.03
C ALA A 146 -7.67 21.62 -7.61
N GLY A 147 -7.78 22.71 -8.37
CA GLY A 147 -8.72 23.80 -8.11
C GLY A 147 -8.33 24.73 -6.95
N VAL A 148 -7.06 24.72 -6.54
CA VAL A 148 -6.49 25.67 -5.57
C VAL A 148 -5.13 26.18 -6.03
N PRO A 149 -4.74 27.42 -5.70
CA PRO A 149 -3.40 27.92 -5.99
C PRO A 149 -2.36 27.10 -5.24
N VAL A 150 -1.37 26.58 -5.96
CA VAL A 150 -0.26 25.81 -5.37
C VAL A 150 1.09 26.38 -5.80
N GLY A 151 2.09 26.21 -4.93
CA GLY A 151 3.48 26.58 -5.17
C GLY A 151 4.43 25.44 -4.86
N GLY A 152 5.64 25.53 -5.39
CA GLY A 152 6.72 24.58 -5.07
C GLY A 152 6.38 23.14 -5.44
N VAL A 153 5.77 22.92 -6.61
CA VAL A 153 5.47 21.58 -7.12
C VAL A 153 6.77 20.79 -7.27
N ARG A 154 6.85 19.63 -6.62
CA ARG A 154 8.00 18.72 -6.69
C ARG A 154 7.54 17.34 -7.10
N THR A 155 8.27 16.74 -8.05
CA THR A 155 8.11 15.33 -8.42
C THR A 155 8.89 14.48 -7.43
N LEU A 156 8.22 13.53 -6.77
CA LEU A 156 8.85 12.64 -5.79
C LEU A 156 9.17 11.26 -6.37
N ALA A 157 8.37 10.81 -7.33
CA ALA A 157 8.54 9.59 -8.12
C ALA A 157 7.81 9.77 -9.47
N PRO A 158 7.97 8.86 -10.44
CA PRO A 158 7.18 8.89 -11.66
C PRO A 158 5.68 9.06 -11.34
N ASN A 159 5.09 10.11 -11.92
CA ASN A 159 3.68 10.46 -11.73
C ASN A 159 3.23 10.73 -10.29
N THR A 160 4.14 10.97 -9.34
CA THR A 160 3.80 11.32 -7.95
C THR A 160 4.38 12.69 -7.61
N PHE A 161 3.52 13.61 -7.21
CA PHE A 161 3.88 15.00 -6.95
C PHE A 161 3.43 15.43 -5.56
N VAL A 162 4.12 16.44 -5.04
CA VAL A 162 3.73 17.16 -3.84
C VAL A 162 3.82 18.66 -4.11
N ALA A 163 2.84 19.42 -3.63
CA ALA A 163 2.81 20.87 -3.75
C ALA A 163 2.25 21.50 -2.48
N ARG A 164 2.70 22.71 -2.16
CA ARG A 164 2.16 23.48 -1.02
C ARG A 164 1.03 24.39 -1.52
N VAL A 165 -0.09 24.41 -0.82
CA VAL A 165 -1.19 25.34 -1.12
C VAL A 165 -0.75 26.76 -0.75
N ARG A 166 -0.98 27.71 -1.66
CA ARG A 166 -0.75 29.14 -1.42
C ARG A 166 -2.06 29.75 -0.91
N ARG A 167 -1.99 30.38 0.26
CA ARG A 167 -3.07 31.21 0.81
C ARG A 167 -2.70 32.66 0.63
#